data_AF-A0A3M3H9J3-F1
#
_entry.id   AF-A0A3M3H9J3-F1
#
_cell.length_a   1.000
_cell.length_b   1.000
_cell.length_c   1.000
_cell.angle_alpha   90.00
_cell.angle_beta   90.00
_cell.angle_gamma   90.00
#
_symmetry.space_group_name_H-M   'P 1'
#
loop_
_entity.id
_entity.type
_entity.pdbx_description
1 polymer ?
#
loop_
_entity_poly.entity_id
_entity_poly.type
_entity_poly.pdbx_seq_one_letter_code
_entity_poly.pdbx_strand_id
1 'polypeptide(L)'
;MLSTKPFLALSLLGALFATQVSAHGLWTEQRRGNVEVVYGHGAEDNAFKAQKVSGAWAYDLQGKMIPVTVQRLDDHPRLVPLKPPAVVSVALDNGMWTRNTEKKWINEGRSKVPDGTDSIHTFKYSVAIYEEGAHLPSLQSKRSTN
;
A
#
# COMPACT_ATOMS: atom_id res chain seq x y z
N MET A 1 -21.81 -36.08 28.41
CA MET A 1 -20.82 -35.05 28.03
C MET A 1 -20.25 -35.44 26.68
N LEU A 2 -20.66 -34.80 25.59
CA LEU A 2 -20.15 -35.09 24.25
C LEU A 2 -18.70 -34.56 24.13
N SER A 3 -17.80 -35.41 23.63
CA SER A 3 -16.38 -35.10 23.43
C SER A 3 -16.23 -33.94 22.45
N THR A 4 -15.64 -32.83 22.89
CA THR A 4 -15.36 -31.62 22.09
C THR A 4 -14.11 -31.75 21.19
N LYS A 5 -13.39 -32.87 21.32
CA LYS A 5 -12.13 -33.15 20.61
C LYS A 5 -12.24 -33.23 19.07
N PRO A 6 -13.29 -33.81 18.43
CA PRO A 6 -13.36 -33.89 16.97
C PRO A 6 -13.64 -32.52 16.34
N PHE A 7 -14.36 -31.63 17.03
CA PHE A 7 -14.62 -30.27 16.55
C PHE A 7 -13.36 -29.39 16.56
N LEU A 8 -12.50 -29.53 17.57
CA LEU A 8 -11.19 -28.87 17.60
C LEU A 8 -10.26 -29.33 16.46
N ALA A 9 -10.25 -30.64 16.16
CA ALA A 9 -9.44 -31.20 15.08
C ALA A 9 -9.92 -30.74 13.68
N LEU A 10 -11.23 -30.64 13.47
CA LEU A 10 -11.81 -30.16 12.20
C LEU A 10 -11.51 -28.67 11.96
N SER A 11 -11.57 -27.85 13.01
CA SER A 11 -11.24 -26.42 12.94
C SER A 11 -9.76 -26.17 12.64
N LEU A 12 -8.85 -26.98 13.21
CA LEU A 12 -7.42 -26.88 12.93
C LEU A 12 -7.08 -27.25 11.47
N LEU A 13 -7.78 -28.24 10.92
CA LEU A 13 -7.61 -28.66 9.52
C LEU A 13 -8.13 -27.61 8.54
N GLY A 14 -9.24 -26.92 8.87
CA GLY A 14 -9.78 -25.83 8.06
C GLY A 14 -8.84 -24.62 7.93
N ALA A 15 -8.05 -24.32 8.97
CA ALA A 15 -7.08 -23.24 8.94
C ALA A 15 -5.90 -23.48 7.98
N LEU A 16 -5.56 -24.74 7.69
CA LEU A 16 -4.47 -25.11 6.76
C LEU A 16 -4.82 -24.87 5.29
N PHE A 17 -6.11 -24.71 4.95
CA PHE A 17 -6.58 -24.45 3.58
C PHE A 17 -6.88 -22.97 3.29
N ALA A 18 -6.49 -22.06 4.18
CA ALA A 18 -6.54 -20.63 3.89
C ALA A 18 -5.53 -20.31 2.78
N THR A 19 -6.02 -20.21 1.54
CA THR A 19 -5.20 -19.81 0.40
C THR A 19 -4.71 -18.38 0.60
N GLN A 20 -3.38 -18.19 0.60
CA GLN A 20 -2.78 -16.87 0.65
C GLN A 20 -2.90 -16.23 -0.73
N VAL A 21 -3.87 -15.33 -0.90
CA VAL A 21 -3.89 -14.42 -2.03
C VAL A 21 -2.88 -13.31 -1.74
N SER A 22 -1.69 -13.39 -2.35
CA SER A 22 -0.67 -12.35 -2.19
C SER A 22 -0.99 -11.17 -3.10
N ALA A 23 -1.58 -10.13 -2.51
CA ALA A 23 -1.69 -8.82 -3.13
C ALA A 23 -0.60 -7.92 -2.55
N HIS A 24 0.13 -7.23 -3.43
CA HIS A 24 1.15 -6.28 -3.01
C HIS A 24 0.55 -5.19 -2.11
N GLY A 25 1.24 -4.84 -1.03
CA GLY A 25 0.97 -3.71 -0.17
C GLY A 25 1.64 -2.42 -0.64
N LEU A 26 1.33 -1.33 0.06
CA LEU A 26 2.02 -0.05 0.01
C LEU A 26 2.27 0.37 1.46
N TRP A 27 3.51 0.66 1.82
CA TRP A 27 3.86 1.17 3.14
C TRP A 27 5.05 2.11 3.05
N THR A 28 5.43 2.70 4.18
CA THR A 28 6.63 3.53 4.28
C THR A 28 7.59 2.91 5.28
N GLU A 29 8.88 2.91 4.97
CA GLU A 29 9.91 2.42 5.89
C GLU A 29 11.05 3.41 6.05
N GLN A 30 11.66 3.40 7.24
CA GLN A 30 12.89 4.12 7.48
C GLN A 30 14.06 3.30 6.94
N ARG A 31 14.74 3.81 5.91
CA ARG A 31 15.97 3.21 5.37
C ARG A 31 17.08 4.25 5.30
N ARG A 32 18.13 4.04 6.10
CA ARG A 32 19.37 4.85 6.08
C ARG A 32 19.08 6.36 6.24
N GLY A 33 18.12 6.71 7.09
CA GLY A 33 17.69 8.08 7.35
C GLY A 33 16.66 8.67 6.37
N ASN A 34 16.15 7.86 5.45
CA ASN A 34 15.10 8.27 4.51
C ASN A 34 13.79 7.55 4.82
N VAL A 35 12.67 8.23 4.61
CA VAL A 35 11.36 7.59 4.52
C VAL A 35 11.18 7.08 3.09
N GLU A 36 11.37 5.79 2.87
CA GLU A 36 11.17 5.16 1.56
C GLU A 36 9.71 4.70 1.42
N VAL A 37 9.15 4.86 0.22
CA VAL A 37 7.83 4.30 -0.09
C VAL A 37 8.05 2.92 -0.68
N VAL A 38 7.51 1.91 -0.02
CA VAL A 38 7.72 0.50 -0.36
C VAL A 38 6.45 -0.08 -0.98
N TYR A 39 6.63 -0.79 -2.08
CA TYR A 39 5.61 -1.59 -2.75
C TYR A 39 6.09 -3.03 -2.77
N GLY A 40 5.28 -4.00 -2.36
CA GLY A 40 5.83 -5.33 -2.12
C GLY A 40 4.89 -6.26 -1.38
N HIS A 41 5.37 -7.42 -0.95
CA HIS A 41 4.62 -8.31 -0.05
C HIS A 41 5.55 -9.01 0.94
N GLY A 42 5.12 -9.15 2.19
CA GLY A 42 5.97 -9.74 3.23
C GLY A 42 7.26 -8.94 3.40
N ALA A 43 8.41 -9.58 3.14
CA ALA A 43 9.73 -8.96 3.23
C ALA A 43 10.27 -8.44 1.88
N GLU A 44 9.47 -8.53 0.81
CA GLU A 44 9.89 -8.13 -0.53
C GLU A 44 9.64 -6.64 -0.78
N ASP A 45 10.65 -5.97 -1.35
CA ASP A 45 10.61 -4.59 -1.81
C ASP A 45 10.68 -4.57 -3.35
N ASN A 46 9.54 -4.50 -4.01
CA ASN A 46 9.45 -4.51 -5.46
C ASN A 46 9.62 -3.12 -6.04
N ALA A 47 10.55 -3.00 -6.99
CA ALA A 47 10.76 -1.77 -7.74
C ALA A 47 9.47 -1.35 -8.49
N PHE A 48 9.17 -0.06 -8.48
CA PHE A 48 8.04 0.52 -9.21
C PHE A 48 8.35 1.95 -9.65
N LYS A 49 7.69 2.39 -10.73
CA LYS A 49 7.85 3.75 -11.22
C LYS A 49 7.38 4.75 -10.17
N ALA A 50 8.31 5.57 -9.68
CA ALA A 50 8.05 6.54 -8.63
C ALA A 50 6.85 7.45 -8.96
N GLN A 51 6.61 7.75 -10.24
CA GLN A 51 5.51 8.59 -10.74
C GLN A 51 4.11 8.08 -10.36
N LYS A 52 3.98 6.79 -10.03
CA LYS A 52 2.72 6.21 -9.55
C LYS A 52 2.27 6.76 -8.20
N VAL A 53 3.18 7.32 -7.39
CA VAL A 53 2.79 8.02 -6.16
C VAL A 53 2.04 9.29 -6.54
N SER A 54 0.72 9.25 -6.37
CA SER A 54 -0.23 10.31 -6.72
C SER A 54 -0.34 11.38 -5.65
N GLY A 55 0.10 11.09 -4.41
CA GLY A 55 0.17 12.07 -3.34
C GLY A 55 0.96 11.57 -2.14
N ALA A 56 1.54 12.49 -1.38
CA ALA A 56 2.14 12.22 -0.09
C ALA A 56 1.93 13.42 0.83
N TRP A 57 1.74 13.13 2.11
CA TRP A 57 1.49 14.13 3.14
C TRP A 57 2.25 13.77 4.41
N ALA A 58 2.68 14.79 5.13
CA ALA A 58 3.32 14.67 6.42
C ALA A 58 2.66 15.63 7.40
N TYR A 59 2.57 15.24 8.67
CA TYR A 59 1.93 16.03 9.72
C TYR A 59 2.75 16.00 11.01
N ASP A 60 2.75 17.09 11.77
CA ASP A 60 3.27 17.11 13.13
C ASP A 60 2.27 16.52 14.14
N LEU A 61 2.67 16.45 15.41
CA LEU A 61 1.90 15.83 16.48
C LEU A 61 0.50 16.45 16.65
N GLN A 62 0.33 17.73 16.31
CA GLN A 62 -0.95 18.44 16.39
C GLN A 62 -1.82 18.25 15.13
N GLY A 63 -1.37 17.46 14.15
CA GLY A 63 -2.07 17.23 12.89
C GLY A 63 -1.90 18.37 11.89
N LYS A 64 -0.94 19.29 12.10
CA LYS A 64 -0.64 20.37 11.16
C LYS A 64 0.27 19.83 10.06
N MET A 65 -0.08 20.18 8.82
CA MET A 65 0.69 19.74 7.65
C MET A 65 2.12 20.27 7.68
N ILE A 66 3.06 19.37 7.40
CA ILE A 66 4.48 19.63 7.16
C ILE A 66 4.71 19.52 5.64
N PRO A 67 5.41 20.48 5.01
CA PRO A 67 5.82 20.32 3.62
C PRO A 67 6.63 19.03 3.44
N VAL A 68 6.28 18.25 2.42
CA VAL A 68 6.98 17.01 2.05
C VAL A 68 7.26 16.99 0.57
N THR A 69 8.50 16.69 0.20
CA THR A 69 8.89 16.47 -1.20
C THR A 69 8.87 14.98 -1.48
N VAL A 70 8.25 14.58 -2.59
CA VAL A 70 8.38 13.22 -3.12
C VAL A 70 9.59 13.19 -4.06
N GLN A 71 10.73 12.76 -3.54
CA GLN A 71 11.92 12.52 -4.35
C GLN A 71 11.69 11.28 -5.20
N ARG A 72 11.74 11.42 -6.53
CA ARG A 72 11.48 10.33 -7.49
C ARG A 72 12.81 9.70 -7.88
N LEU A 73 13.08 8.47 -7.43
CA LEU A 73 14.22 7.67 -7.89
C LEU A 73 13.76 6.72 -9.02
N ASP A 74 14.70 6.00 -9.61
CA ASP A 74 14.43 5.15 -10.78
C ASP A 74 13.56 3.93 -10.46
N ASP A 75 13.65 3.42 -9.23
CA ASP A 75 13.05 2.17 -8.75
C ASP A 75 12.04 2.36 -7.61
N HIS A 76 12.03 3.52 -6.93
CA HIS A 76 11.04 3.86 -5.91
C HIS A 76 11.04 5.38 -5.58
N PRO A 77 10.02 5.91 -4.89
CA PRO A 77 10.06 7.25 -4.32
C PRO A 77 10.54 7.27 -2.86
N ARG A 78 11.15 8.40 -2.47
CA ARG A 78 11.41 8.77 -1.07
C ARG A 78 10.58 9.97 -0.67
N LEU A 79 10.12 9.99 0.57
CA LEU A 79 9.44 11.13 1.17
C LEU A 79 10.46 11.92 1.98
N VAL A 80 10.61 13.20 1.66
CA VAL A 80 11.54 14.12 2.31
C VAL A 80 10.72 15.21 3.01
N PRO A 81 10.28 14.97 4.26
CA PRO A 81 9.57 15.98 5.03
C PRO A 81 10.54 17.08 5.50
N LEU A 82 10.06 18.32 5.56
CA LEU A 82 10.86 19.49 5.97
C LEU A 82 11.46 19.37 7.39
N LYS A 83 10.77 18.65 8.26
CA LYS A 83 11.17 18.34 9.65
C LYS A 83 10.61 16.95 10.02
N PRO A 84 11.10 16.31 11.10
CA PRO A 84 10.55 15.03 11.55
C PRO A 84 9.02 15.07 11.70
N PRO A 85 8.28 14.16 11.04
CA PRO A 85 6.83 14.11 11.14
C PRO A 85 6.37 13.13 12.23
N ALA A 86 5.20 13.39 12.80
CA ALA A 86 4.50 12.43 13.67
C ALA A 86 3.63 11.45 12.87
N VAL A 87 3.17 11.87 11.67
CA VAL A 87 2.36 11.05 10.75
C VAL A 87 2.82 11.27 9.32
N VAL A 88 2.92 10.19 8.55
CA VAL A 88 3.15 10.23 7.10
C VAL A 88 2.06 9.43 6.39
N SER A 89 1.55 9.97 5.30
CA SER A 89 0.58 9.29 4.44
C SER A 89 1.05 9.31 2.99
N VAL A 90 0.81 8.22 2.26
CA VAL A 90 1.15 8.12 0.84
C VAL A 90 0.00 7.46 0.07
N ALA A 91 -0.27 8.01 -1.11
CA ALA A 91 -1.22 7.48 -2.07
C ALA A 91 -0.48 7.02 -3.33
N LEU A 92 -0.85 5.84 -3.82
CA LEU A 92 -0.35 5.24 -5.03
C LEU A 92 -1.53 4.98 -5.97
N ASP A 93 -1.51 5.61 -7.14
CA ASP A 93 -2.26 5.12 -8.28
C ASP A 93 -1.39 4.08 -8.99
N ASN A 94 -1.68 2.81 -8.74
CA ASN A 94 -0.91 1.71 -9.31
C ASN A 94 -1.41 1.29 -10.70
N GLY A 95 -2.34 2.06 -11.27
CA GLY A 95 -2.82 1.91 -12.64
C GLY A 95 -3.68 0.67 -12.87
N MET A 96 -3.87 0.40 -14.15
CA MET A 96 -4.62 -0.76 -14.66
C MET A 96 -3.82 -2.04 -14.52
N TRP A 97 -4.50 -3.12 -14.17
CA TRP A 97 -3.99 -4.47 -14.20
C TRP A 97 -4.98 -5.34 -14.96
N THR A 98 -4.48 -6.19 -15.85
CA THR A 98 -5.30 -7.12 -16.62
C THR A 98 -4.78 -8.54 -16.43
N ARG A 99 -5.68 -9.47 -16.15
CA ARG A 99 -5.36 -10.90 -16.02
C ARG A 99 -5.29 -11.52 -17.41
N ASN A 100 -4.14 -12.07 -17.78
CA ASN A 100 -3.96 -12.77 -19.05
C ASN A 100 -4.61 -14.18 -19.02
N THR A 101 -4.57 -14.88 -20.16
CA THR A 101 -5.10 -16.24 -20.32
C THR A 101 -4.41 -17.27 -19.41
N GLU A 102 -3.17 -17.01 -18.98
CA GLU A 102 -2.43 -17.81 -17.99
C GLU A 102 -2.80 -17.50 -16.53
N LYS A 103 -3.82 -16.67 -16.30
CA LYS A 103 -4.25 -16.19 -14.97
C LYS A 103 -3.22 -15.33 -14.23
N LYS A 104 -2.21 -14.77 -14.92
CA LYS A 104 -1.24 -13.82 -14.36
C LYS A 104 -1.72 -12.38 -14.52
N TRP A 105 -1.48 -11.55 -13.51
CA TRP A 105 -1.78 -10.13 -13.54
C TRP A 105 -0.65 -9.34 -14.21
N ILE A 106 -0.95 -8.63 -15.29
CA ILE A 106 -0.04 -7.74 -16.01
C ILE A 106 -0.46 -6.29 -15.72
N ASN A 107 0.47 -5.43 -15.33
CA ASN A 107 0.19 -4.02 -15.01
C ASN A 107 0.03 -3.15 -16.25
N GLU A 108 -0.91 -3.54 -17.10
CA GLU A 108 -1.29 -2.83 -18.31
C GLU A 108 -2.82 -2.87 -18.48
N GLY A 109 -3.33 -1.90 -19.24
CA GLY A 109 -4.75 -1.85 -19.60
C GLY A 109 -5.17 -2.96 -20.56
N ARG A 110 -6.48 -3.25 -20.60
CA ARG A 110 -7.06 -4.33 -21.42
C ARG A 110 -6.65 -4.28 -22.90
N SER A 111 -6.51 -3.09 -23.49
CA SER A 111 -6.12 -2.93 -24.90
C SER A 111 -4.70 -3.45 -25.22
N LYS A 112 -3.84 -3.58 -24.20
CA LYS A 112 -2.46 -4.07 -24.34
C LYS A 112 -2.29 -5.53 -23.92
N VAL A 113 -3.34 -6.17 -23.43
CA VAL A 113 -3.33 -7.58 -22.99
C VAL A 113 -4.40 -8.32 -23.79
N PRO A 114 -4.06 -8.82 -24.99
CA PRO A 114 -4.98 -9.60 -25.82
C PRO A 114 -5.56 -10.78 -25.04
N ASP A 115 -6.83 -11.07 -25.28
CA ASP A 115 -7.57 -12.18 -24.65
C ASP A 115 -7.60 -12.14 -23.12
N GLY A 116 -7.31 -10.97 -22.51
CA GLY A 116 -7.38 -10.78 -21.07
C GLY A 116 -8.80 -10.94 -20.53
N THR A 117 -8.94 -11.63 -19.40
CA THR A 117 -10.26 -12.02 -18.85
C THR A 117 -10.84 -10.97 -17.90
N ASP A 118 -9.99 -10.42 -17.03
CA ASP A 118 -10.39 -9.50 -15.95
C ASP A 118 -9.48 -8.30 -15.94
N SER A 119 -10.00 -7.15 -15.55
CA SER A 119 -9.21 -5.93 -15.43
C SER A 119 -9.66 -5.10 -14.23
N ILE A 120 -8.69 -4.51 -13.53
CA ILE A 120 -8.89 -3.69 -12.33
C ILE A 120 -8.02 -2.44 -12.42
N HIS A 121 -8.48 -1.32 -11.86
CA HIS A 121 -7.63 -0.16 -11.56
C HIS A 121 -7.37 -0.15 -10.06
N THR A 122 -6.10 -0.15 -9.65
CA THR A 122 -5.76 -0.27 -8.23
C THR A 122 -5.22 1.03 -7.64
N PHE A 123 -5.87 1.50 -6.58
CA PHE A 123 -5.40 2.57 -5.72
C PHE A 123 -4.94 1.98 -4.39
N LYS A 124 -3.82 2.47 -3.85
CA LYS A 124 -3.30 2.05 -2.54
C LYS A 124 -3.00 3.28 -1.70
N TYR A 125 -3.31 3.18 -0.42
CA TYR A 125 -3.08 4.23 0.56
C TYR A 125 -2.37 3.63 1.76
N SER A 126 -1.44 4.37 2.33
CA SER A 126 -0.76 4.01 3.57
C SER A 126 -0.70 5.20 4.50
N VAL A 127 -0.78 4.91 5.79
CA VAL A 127 -0.59 5.86 6.89
C VAL A 127 0.36 5.21 7.88
N ALA A 128 1.45 5.90 8.19
CA ALA A 128 2.38 5.54 9.25
C ALA A 128 2.31 6.58 10.35
N ILE A 129 2.19 6.13 11.60
CA ILE A 129 2.17 6.95 12.81
C ILE A 129 3.45 6.65 13.56
N TYR A 130 4.29 7.67 13.77
CA TYR A 130 5.60 7.54 14.40
C TYR A 130 5.61 7.98 15.86
N GLU A 131 4.68 8.86 16.26
CA GLU A 131 4.59 9.39 17.62
C GLU A 131 3.23 9.06 18.24
N GLU A 132 3.25 8.58 19.49
CA GLU A 132 2.04 8.35 20.26
C GLU A 132 1.29 9.68 20.51
N GLY A 133 -0.04 9.64 20.44
CA GLY A 133 -0.87 10.83 20.61
C GLY A 133 -0.93 11.75 19.39
N ALA A 134 -0.37 11.35 18.24
CA ALA A 134 -0.49 12.12 17.01
C ALA A 134 -1.95 12.32 16.58
N HIS A 135 -2.31 13.58 16.34
CA HIS A 135 -3.62 13.92 15.82
C HIS A 135 -3.66 13.70 14.31
N LEU A 136 -4.60 12.88 13.85
CA LEU A 136 -4.82 12.69 12.41
C LEU A 136 -5.53 13.90 11.81
N PRO A 137 -5.17 14.31 10.58
CA PRO A 137 -5.88 15.37 9.87
C PRO A 137 -7.35 14.97 9.65
N SER A 138 -8.25 15.95 9.67
CA SER A 138 -9.65 15.71 9.32
C SER A 138 -9.78 15.30 7.84
N LEU A 139 -10.46 14.18 7.60
CA LEU A 139 -10.79 13.68 6.25
C LEU A 139 -11.88 14.50 5.55
N GLN A 140 -12.54 15.43 6.25
CA GLN A 140 -13.66 16.20 5.70
C GLN A 140 -13.21 17.37 4.80
N SER A 141 -11.91 17.67 4.76
CA SER A 141 -11.36 18.72 3.92
C SER A 141 -10.70 18.10 2.68
N LYS A 142 -11.28 18.39 1.50
CA LYS A 142 -10.85 18.04 0.14
C LYS A 142 -11.47 16.76 -0.43
N ARG A 143 -12.69 16.90 -0.98
CA ARG A 143 -13.01 16.21 -2.24
C ARG A 143 -11.93 16.62 -3.24
N SER A 144 -11.16 15.65 -3.72
CA SER A 144 -10.25 15.86 -4.85
C SER A 144 -11.11 16.35 -6.01
N THR A 145 -11.01 17.62 -6.33
CA THR A 145 -11.54 18.19 -7.57
C THR A 145 -10.51 17.87 -8.64
N ASN A 146 -10.62 16.68 -9.22
CA ASN A 146 -10.09 16.36 -10.53
C ASN A 146 -11.28 16.03 -11.42
#